data_AF-A0A3B8XMH3-F1
#
_entry.id   AF-A0A3B8XMH3-F1
#
_cell.length_a   1.000
_cell.length_b   1.000
_cell.length_c   1.000
_cell.angle_alpha   90.00
_cell.angle_beta   90.00
_cell.angle_gamma   90.00
#
_symmetry.space_group_name_H-M   'P 1'
#
loop_
_entity.id
_entity.type
_entity.pdbx_description
1 polymer ?
#
loop_
_entity_poly.entity_id
_entity_poly.type
_entity_poly.pdbx_seq_one_letter_code
_entity_poly.pdbx_strand_id
1 'polypeptide(L)'
;MTSKAGAVIAISALGLILAACSGGGAARKRDADGRVIPTLAEQDPASTLYAKSVGKAARGDCDEETFDVLTCFAYRGHGYEGAQMALGQCLIASGKQAEGAEWVRRAADSGWPDAQKLMAGLYFKGEGVGTDMVEAAKWAKLYSRNPSLLSLGVQPDLSFVQDFRGVMTSEQLSVADQRAESWVPSYWTPSSGIDRGIRRACSVEGRRPAPSASDIQTIPNPY
;
A
#
# COMPACT_ATOMS: atom_id res chain seq x y z
N MET A 1 82.82 -20.10 27.52
CA MET A 1 82.62 -20.84 26.25
C MET A 1 81.22 -21.42 26.28
N THR A 2 80.36 -20.99 25.32
CA THR A 2 79.19 -21.68 24.71
C THR A 2 78.45 -22.76 25.53
N SER A 3 77.13 -22.78 25.71
CA SER A 3 76.09 -22.75 24.67
C SER A 3 74.68 -22.69 25.30
N LYS A 4 73.70 -22.42 24.44
CA LYS A 4 72.29 -22.08 24.65
C LYS A 4 71.41 -23.23 25.19
N ALA A 5 70.40 -22.88 25.99
CA ALA A 5 69.07 -23.51 26.02
C ALA A 5 68.10 -22.38 26.41
N GLY A 6 67.10 -21.97 25.63
CA GLY A 6 66.12 -22.77 24.91
C GLY A 6 64.76 -22.49 25.59
N ALA A 7 64.09 -21.42 25.16
CA ALA A 7 62.83 -20.95 25.72
C ALA A 7 61.68 -21.93 25.43
N VAL A 8 60.83 -22.17 26.44
CA VAL A 8 59.48 -22.72 26.24
C VAL A 8 58.53 -21.90 27.10
N ILE A 9 57.92 -20.88 26.50
CA ILE A 9 56.75 -20.19 27.07
C ILE A 9 55.54 -20.97 26.56
N ALA A 10 54.91 -21.73 27.45
CA ALA A 10 53.62 -22.37 27.17
C ALA A 10 52.53 -21.28 27.15
N ILE A 11 52.25 -20.75 25.97
CA ILE A 11 51.06 -19.91 25.75
C ILE A 11 49.89 -20.87 25.59
N SER A 12 49.11 -21.01 26.66
CA SER A 12 47.82 -21.69 26.65
C SER A 12 46.86 -20.90 25.74
N ALA A 13 46.84 -21.26 24.46
CA ALA A 13 45.81 -20.80 23.54
C ALA A 13 44.49 -21.47 23.94
N LEU A 14 43.76 -20.86 24.88
CA LEU A 14 42.32 -21.07 24.96
C LEU A 14 41.74 -20.59 23.63
N GLY A 15 41.43 -21.54 22.76
CA GLY A 15 40.66 -21.31 21.55
C GLY A 15 39.30 -20.76 21.94
N LEU A 16 39.15 -19.45 21.94
CA LEU A 16 37.86 -18.81 21.80
C LEU A 16 37.38 -19.13 20.38
N ILE A 17 36.62 -20.21 20.26
CA ILE A 17 35.77 -20.44 19.10
C ILE A 17 34.71 -19.35 19.18
N LEU A 18 34.97 -18.21 18.53
CA LEU A 18 33.92 -17.28 18.14
C LEU A 18 33.03 -18.05 17.17
N ALA A 19 31.96 -18.65 17.70
CA ALA A 19 30.83 -19.05 16.89
C ALA A 19 30.31 -17.78 16.21
N ALA A 20 30.73 -17.58 14.96
CA ALA A 20 30.10 -16.64 14.07
C ALA A 20 28.66 -17.11 13.90
N CYS A 21 27.75 -16.54 14.71
CA CYS A 21 26.31 -16.59 14.46
C CYS A 21 26.04 -15.84 13.17
N SER A 22 26.29 -16.51 12.06
CA SER A 22 25.73 -16.19 10.76
C SER A 22 24.22 -16.44 10.86
N GLY A 23 23.44 -15.38 10.66
CA GLY A 23 21.98 -15.44 10.71
C GLY A 23 21.41 -14.75 11.94
N GLY A 24 21.28 -13.42 11.87
CA GLY A 24 20.39 -12.66 12.74
C GLY A 24 18.92 -13.02 12.46
N GLY A 25 18.52 -14.25 12.77
CA GLY A 25 17.12 -14.56 13.00
C GLY A 25 16.79 -14.06 14.40
N ALA A 26 16.09 -12.92 14.51
CA ALA A 26 15.60 -12.44 15.79
C ALA A 26 14.94 -13.61 16.54
N ALA A 27 15.36 -13.86 17.78
CA ALA A 27 14.87 -14.98 18.57
C ALA A 27 13.34 -14.95 18.61
N ARG A 28 12.68 -16.03 18.15
CA ARG A 28 11.21 -16.12 18.11
C ARG A 28 10.67 -15.93 19.54
N LYS A 29 9.72 -15.02 19.70
CA LYS A 29 9.06 -14.76 20.99
C LYS A 29 8.32 -16.03 21.45
N ARG A 30 8.31 -16.26 22.77
CA ARG A 30 7.62 -17.39 23.39
C ARG A 30 6.65 -16.92 24.47
N ASP A 31 5.56 -17.66 24.65
CA ASP A 31 4.62 -17.44 25.76
C ASP A 31 5.18 -18.00 27.09
N ALA A 32 4.41 -17.86 28.17
CA ALA A 32 4.79 -18.34 29.50
C ALA A 32 4.99 -19.86 29.58
N ASP A 33 4.36 -20.62 28.67
CA ASP A 33 4.48 -22.08 28.57
C ASP A 33 5.61 -22.50 27.61
N GLY A 34 6.37 -21.54 27.09
CA GLY A 34 7.48 -21.76 26.16
C GLY A 34 7.07 -22.02 24.70
N ARG A 35 5.79 -21.87 24.34
CA ARG A 35 5.32 -22.03 22.95
C ARG A 35 5.72 -20.83 22.11
N VAL A 36 6.04 -21.06 20.84
CA VAL A 36 6.38 -19.99 19.90
C VAL A 36 5.15 -19.15 19.60
N ILE A 37 5.25 -17.83 19.80
CA ILE A 37 4.21 -16.88 19.43
C ILE A 37 4.37 -16.56 17.94
N PRO A 38 3.37 -16.88 17.09
CA PRO A 38 3.45 -16.60 15.67
C PRO A 38 3.40 -15.08 15.42
N THR A 39 4.19 -14.63 14.44
CA THR A 39 4.20 -13.23 14.00
C THR A 39 2.89 -12.84 13.32
N LEU A 40 2.61 -11.54 13.18
CA LEU A 40 1.46 -11.07 12.40
C LEU A 40 1.50 -11.60 10.96
N ALA A 41 2.69 -11.66 10.33
CA ALA A 41 2.84 -12.19 8.98
C ALA A 41 2.46 -13.69 8.90
N GLU A 42 2.81 -14.47 9.92
CA GLU A 42 2.40 -15.87 10.01
C GLU A 42 0.90 -15.99 10.30
N GLN A 43 0.34 -15.06 11.09
CA GLN A 43 -1.07 -14.99 11.49
C GLN A 43 -2.03 -14.35 10.48
N ASP A 44 -1.55 -13.57 9.54
CA ASP A 44 -2.38 -12.95 8.50
C ASP A 44 -1.48 -12.63 7.30
N PRO A 45 -1.09 -13.66 6.53
CA PRO A 45 -0.17 -13.47 5.42
C PRO A 45 -0.76 -12.57 4.33
N ALA A 46 -2.07 -12.68 4.07
CA ALA A 46 -2.73 -11.92 3.02
C ALA A 46 -2.78 -10.42 3.35
N SER A 47 -3.24 -10.04 4.55
CA SER A 47 -3.27 -8.62 4.94
C SER A 47 -1.87 -8.05 5.12
N THR A 48 -0.92 -8.86 5.61
CA THR A 48 0.48 -8.44 5.71
C THR A 48 1.08 -8.18 4.33
N LEU A 49 0.84 -9.06 3.36
CA LEU A 49 1.27 -8.87 1.97
C LEU A 49 0.61 -7.64 1.36
N TYR A 50 -0.69 -7.44 1.56
CA TYR A 50 -1.39 -6.25 1.11
C TYR A 50 -0.76 -4.96 1.65
N ALA A 51 -0.61 -4.86 2.98
CA ALA A 51 -0.04 -3.67 3.62
C ALA A 51 1.41 -3.41 3.16
N LYS A 52 2.23 -4.48 3.05
CA LYS A 52 3.59 -4.42 2.51
C LYS A 52 3.60 -3.88 1.08
N SER A 53 2.76 -4.41 0.20
CA SER A 53 2.71 -4.04 -1.22
C SER A 53 2.22 -2.61 -1.43
N VAL A 54 1.20 -2.15 -0.69
CA VAL A 54 0.78 -0.74 -0.72
C VAL A 54 1.92 0.17 -0.26
N GLY A 55 2.61 -0.17 0.82
CA GLY A 55 3.74 0.62 1.33
C GLY A 55 4.94 0.65 0.38
N LYS A 56 5.19 -0.43 -0.38
CA LYS A 56 6.21 -0.48 -1.43
C LYS A 56 5.83 0.41 -2.61
N ALA A 57 4.62 0.27 -3.14
CA ALA A 57 4.15 1.09 -4.25
C ALA A 57 4.15 2.59 -3.92
N ALA A 58 3.82 2.97 -2.67
CA ALA A 58 3.90 4.37 -2.22
C ALA A 58 5.33 4.96 -2.28
N ARG A 59 6.37 4.13 -2.28
CA ARG A 59 7.79 4.52 -2.47
C ARG A 59 8.27 4.37 -3.92
N GLY A 60 7.40 3.93 -4.83
CA GLY A 60 7.74 3.63 -6.22
C GLY A 60 8.28 2.22 -6.45
N ASP A 61 8.31 1.37 -5.42
CA ASP A 61 8.82 -0.01 -5.52
C ASP A 61 7.72 -0.94 -6.08
N CYS A 62 7.64 -1.04 -7.41
CA CYS A 62 6.62 -1.83 -8.13
C CYS A 62 7.21 -3.09 -8.78
N ASP A 63 7.81 -3.97 -7.96
CA ASP A 63 8.26 -5.27 -8.45
C ASP A 63 7.09 -6.24 -8.74
N GLU A 64 7.41 -7.39 -9.35
CA GLU A 64 6.44 -8.39 -9.79
C GLU A 64 5.51 -8.86 -8.64
N GLU A 65 6.07 -9.17 -7.46
CA GLU A 65 5.28 -9.54 -6.27
C GLU A 65 4.31 -8.42 -5.88
N THR A 66 4.79 -7.17 -5.86
CA THR A 66 3.96 -6.01 -5.49
C THR A 66 2.82 -5.83 -6.49
N PHE A 67 3.13 -5.91 -7.78
CA PHE A 67 2.15 -5.75 -8.86
C PHE A 67 1.07 -6.83 -8.82
N ASP A 68 1.45 -8.08 -8.60
CA ASP A 68 0.52 -9.22 -8.50
C ASP A 68 -0.40 -9.09 -7.30
N VAL A 69 0.15 -8.79 -6.12
CA VAL A 69 -0.64 -8.58 -4.90
C VAL A 69 -1.63 -7.43 -5.11
N LEU A 70 -1.17 -6.28 -5.61
CA LEU A 70 -2.03 -5.12 -5.83
C LEU A 70 -3.11 -5.39 -6.87
N THR A 71 -2.80 -6.11 -7.95
CA THR A 71 -3.79 -6.58 -8.92
C THR A 71 -4.85 -7.42 -8.22
N CYS A 72 -4.44 -8.40 -7.43
CA CYS A 72 -5.37 -9.27 -6.74
C CYS A 72 -6.30 -8.55 -5.76
N PHE A 73 -5.78 -7.58 -5.01
CA PHE A 73 -6.59 -6.81 -4.06
C PHE A 73 -7.45 -5.75 -4.76
N ALA A 74 -6.94 -5.05 -5.78
CA ALA A 74 -7.69 -4.06 -6.53
C ALA A 74 -8.95 -4.67 -7.17
N TYR A 75 -8.83 -5.88 -7.74
CA TYR A 75 -9.94 -6.64 -8.33
C TYR A 75 -10.91 -7.25 -7.31
N ARG A 76 -10.76 -6.99 -6.01
CA ARG A 76 -11.82 -7.30 -5.03
C ARG A 76 -12.94 -6.25 -5.02
N GLY A 77 -12.66 -5.05 -5.54
CA GLY A 77 -13.63 -3.96 -5.64
C GLY A 77 -13.61 -3.04 -4.42
N HIS A 78 -14.79 -2.57 -4.02
CA HIS A 78 -14.98 -1.68 -2.88
C HIS A 78 -14.30 -2.19 -1.59
N GLY A 79 -13.69 -1.28 -0.84
CA GLY A 79 -12.88 -1.57 0.36
C GLY A 79 -11.38 -1.78 0.06
N TYR A 80 -11.00 -1.87 -1.22
CA TYR A 80 -9.61 -1.99 -1.67
C TYR A 80 -9.19 -0.83 -2.57
N GLU A 81 -9.73 0.37 -2.33
CA GLU A 81 -9.39 1.60 -3.04
C GLU A 81 -7.91 1.93 -2.91
N GLY A 82 -7.28 1.63 -1.77
CA GLY A 82 -5.83 1.74 -1.59
C GLY A 82 -5.04 0.84 -2.56
N ALA A 83 -5.53 -0.38 -2.82
CA ALA A 83 -4.94 -1.27 -3.81
C ALA A 83 -5.13 -0.76 -5.24
N GLN A 84 -6.33 -0.25 -5.56
CA GLN A 84 -6.64 0.35 -6.86
C GLN A 84 -5.74 1.56 -7.13
N MET A 85 -5.58 2.45 -6.16
CA MET A 85 -4.68 3.60 -6.23
C MET A 85 -3.22 3.16 -6.45
N ALA A 86 -2.73 2.23 -5.62
CA ALA A 86 -1.34 1.76 -5.70
C ALA A 86 -1.05 1.02 -7.02
N LEU A 87 -1.97 0.19 -7.50
CA LEU A 87 -1.87 -0.45 -8.81
C LEU A 87 -1.80 0.59 -9.92
N GLY A 88 -2.65 1.62 -9.86
CA GLY A 88 -2.66 2.72 -10.81
C GLY A 88 -1.32 3.46 -10.87
N GLN A 89 -0.72 3.75 -9.71
CA GLN A 89 0.62 4.35 -9.61
C GLN A 89 1.69 3.46 -10.25
N CYS A 90 1.69 2.15 -9.96
CA CYS A 90 2.64 1.22 -10.56
C CYS A 90 2.49 1.13 -12.09
N LEU A 91 1.27 1.12 -12.60
CA LEU A 91 0.99 1.13 -14.04
C LEU A 91 1.52 2.41 -14.70
N ILE A 92 1.25 3.58 -14.11
CA ILE A 92 1.77 4.87 -14.59
C ILE A 92 3.30 4.86 -14.62
N ALA A 93 3.95 4.41 -13.54
CA ALA A 93 5.41 4.33 -13.44
C ALA A 93 6.02 3.37 -14.47
N SER A 94 5.29 2.31 -14.85
CA SER A 94 5.69 1.37 -15.90
C SER A 94 5.43 1.84 -17.33
N GLY A 95 4.96 3.08 -17.53
CA GLY A 95 4.65 3.62 -18.86
C GLY A 95 3.29 3.17 -19.42
N LYS A 96 2.39 2.68 -18.58
CA LYS A 96 1.00 2.34 -18.92
C LYS A 96 0.04 3.38 -18.35
N GLN A 97 0.23 4.65 -18.74
CA GLN A 97 -0.43 5.78 -18.09
C GLN A 97 -1.95 5.71 -18.21
N ALA A 98 -2.49 5.32 -19.36
CA ALA A 98 -3.95 5.24 -19.56
C ALA A 98 -4.62 4.19 -18.67
N GLU A 99 -4.04 2.99 -18.61
CA GLU A 99 -4.52 1.92 -17.72
C GLU A 99 -4.39 2.34 -16.25
N GLY A 100 -3.26 2.94 -15.88
CA GLY A 100 -3.05 3.39 -14.50
C GLY A 100 -3.99 4.50 -14.09
N ALA A 101 -4.24 5.48 -14.95
CA ALA A 101 -5.22 6.54 -14.72
C ALA A 101 -6.64 5.99 -14.54
N GLU A 102 -7.00 4.91 -15.23
CA GLU A 102 -8.28 4.24 -15.02
C GLU A 102 -8.40 3.67 -13.60
N TRP A 103 -7.35 3.02 -13.09
CA TRP A 103 -7.32 2.49 -11.74
C TRP A 103 -7.34 3.58 -10.67
N VAL A 104 -6.58 4.64 -10.86
CA VAL A 104 -6.60 5.82 -9.99
C VAL A 104 -8.02 6.43 -9.98
N ARG A 105 -8.66 6.55 -11.14
CA ARG A 105 -10.01 7.10 -11.24
C ARG A 105 -11.02 6.28 -10.43
N ARG A 106 -10.96 4.93 -10.46
CA ARG A 106 -11.84 4.07 -9.64
C ARG A 106 -11.71 4.33 -8.15
N ALA A 107 -10.48 4.49 -7.66
CA ALA A 107 -10.22 4.85 -6.27
C ALA A 107 -10.70 6.29 -5.96
N ALA A 108 -10.45 7.25 -6.86
CA ALA A 108 -10.86 8.64 -6.69
C ALA A 108 -12.38 8.81 -6.68
N ASP A 109 -13.08 8.08 -7.55
CA ASP A 109 -14.54 7.99 -7.63
C ASP A 109 -15.15 7.43 -6.33
N SER A 110 -14.42 6.56 -5.62
CA SER A 110 -14.84 6.04 -4.31
C SER A 110 -14.56 7.01 -3.16
N GLY A 111 -13.91 8.14 -3.44
CA GLY A 111 -13.52 9.13 -2.44
C GLY A 111 -12.14 8.90 -1.81
N TRP A 112 -11.28 8.08 -2.41
CA TRP A 112 -9.92 7.87 -1.87
C TRP A 112 -9.07 9.14 -2.02
N PRO A 113 -8.58 9.76 -0.93
CA PRO A 113 -8.00 11.10 -0.99
C PRO A 113 -6.76 11.20 -1.89
N ASP A 114 -5.83 10.25 -1.77
CA ASP A 114 -4.60 10.28 -2.57
C ASP A 114 -4.90 10.11 -4.07
N ALA A 115 -5.95 9.37 -4.40
CA ALA A 115 -6.39 9.18 -5.77
C ALA A 115 -7.05 10.45 -6.34
N GLN A 116 -7.84 11.16 -5.52
CA GLN A 116 -8.38 12.46 -5.91
C GLN A 116 -7.27 13.49 -6.17
N LYS A 117 -6.25 13.54 -5.31
CA LYS A 117 -5.05 14.39 -5.53
C LYS A 117 -4.33 14.00 -6.83
N LEU A 118 -4.13 12.70 -7.06
CA LEU A 118 -3.44 12.22 -8.25
C LEU A 118 -4.25 12.49 -9.53
N MET A 119 -5.57 12.27 -9.54
CA MET A 119 -6.42 12.60 -10.69
C MET A 119 -6.32 14.07 -11.09
N ALA A 120 -6.26 14.98 -10.11
CA ALA A 120 -6.03 16.39 -10.40
C ALA A 120 -4.71 16.63 -11.15
N GLY A 121 -3.63 15.97 -10.73
CA GLY A 121 -2.34 16.01 -11.42
C GLY A 121 -2.36 15.35 -12.81
N LEU A 122 -3.06 14.23 -12.99
CA LEU A 122 -3.15 13.55 -14.27
C LEU A 122 -3.86 14.40 -15.33
N TYR A 123 -4.99 15.01 -14.97
CA TYR A 123 -5.72 15.92 -15.85
C TYR A 123 -4.96 17.23 -16.13
N PHE A 124 -4.14 17.70 -15.18
CA PHE A 124 -3.26 18.85 -15.43
C PHE A 124 -2.27 18.60 -16.56
N LYS A 125 -1.57 17.46 -16.46
CA LYS A 125 -0.43 17.14 -17.30
C LYS A 125 -0.83 16.42 -18.59
N GLY A 126 -2.06 15.90 -18.64
CA GLY A 126 -2.48 15.03 -19.72
C GLY A 126 -1.80 13.65 -19.67
N GLU A 127 -1.49 13.15 -18.47
CA GLU A 127 -0.82 11.86 -18.28
C GLU A 127 -1.84 10.73 -18.22
N GLY A 128 -1.97 9.96 -19.32
CA GLY A 128 -2.93 8.85 -19.41
C GLY A 128 -4.40 9.27 -19.54
N VAL A 129 -4.68 10.55 -19.30
CA VAL A 129 -5.94 11.25 -19.61
C VAL A 129 -5.61 12.44 -20.50
N GLY A 130 -6.55 12.95 -21.28
CA GLY A 130 -6.36 14.23 -21.98
C GLY A 130 -6.24 15.38 -20.97
N THR A 131 -5.53 16.45 -21.31
CA THR A 131 -5.48 17.65 -20.48
C THR A 131 -6.87 18.26 -20.33
N ASP A 132 -7.33 18.44 -19.09
CA ASP A 132 -8.61 19.09 -18.77
C ASP A 132 -8.47 19.84 -17.43
N MET A 133 -8.31 21.17 -17.53
CA MET A 133 -8.14 22.02 -16.36
C MET A 133 -9.37 22.06 -15.45
N VAL A 134 -10.57 21.90 -16.03
CA VAL A 134 -11.84 21.91 -15.27
C VAL A 134 -11.94 20.63 -14.44
N GLU A 135 -11.65 19.46 -15.03
CA GLU A 135 -11.59 18.22 -14.26
C GLU A 135 -10.48 18.25 -13.21
N ALA A 136 -9.31 18.79 -13.55
CA ALA A 136 -8.23 18.89 -12.57
C ALA A 136 -8.61 19.73 -11.34
N ALA A 137 -9.21 20.90 -11.56
CA ALA A 137 -9.70 21.76 -10.48
C ALA A 137 -10.82 21.12 -9.67
N LYS A 138 -11.75 20.40 -10.33
CA LYS A 138 -12.80 19.62 -9.67
C LYS A 138 -12.18 18.58 -8.73
N TRP A 139 -11.23 17.77 -9.20
CA TRP A 139 -10.58 16.75 -8.37
C TRP A 139 -9.77 17.35 -7.22
N ALA A 140 -9.08 18.47 -7.45
CA ALA A 140 -8.40 19.22 -6.41
C ALA A 140 -9.37 19.73 -5.33
N LYS A 141 -10.56 20.19 -5.74
CA LYS A 141 -11.63 20.64 -4.82
C LYS A 141 -12.22 19.47 -4.03
N LEU A 142 -12.37 18.29 -4.64
CA LEU A 142 -12.82 17.09 -3.95
C LEU A 142 -11.81 16.63 -2.90
N TYR A 143 -10.52 16.60 -3.25
CA TYR A 143 -9.43 16.30 -2.32
C TYR A 143 -9.37 17.28 -1.15
N SER A 144 -9.49 18.58 -1.40
CA SER A 144 -9.40 19.61 -0.35
C SER A 144 -10.52 19.54 0.69
N ARG A 145 -11.68 18.99 0.31
CA ARG A 145 -12.85 18.81 1.19
C ARG A 145 -13.10 17.35 1.56
N ASN A 146 -12.13 16.47 1.32
CA ASN A 146 -12.32 15.03 1.51
C ASN A 146 -12.65 14.72 2.98
N PRO A 147 -13.83 14.12 3.27
CA PRO A 147 -14.26 13.89 4.65
C PRO A 147 -13.28 13.03 5.46
N SER A 148 -12.68 12.01 4.84
CA SER A 148 -11.76 11.09 5.51
C SER A 148 -10.48 11.79 5.99
N LEU A 149 -9.98 12.77 5.25
CA LEU A 149 -8.85 13.58 5.69
C LEU A 149 -9.24 14.54 6.81
N LEU A 150 -10.34 15.27 6.61
CA LEU A 150 -10.77 16.31 7.53
C LEU A 150 -11.22 15.74 8.88
N SER A 151 -11.87 14.57 8.91
CA SER A 151 -12.25 13.90 10.15
C SER A 151 -11.04 13.47 10.99
N LEU A 152 -9.89 13.25 10.35
CA LEU A 152 -8.63 12.92 11.01
C LEU A 152 -7.80 14.16 11.38
N GLY A 153 -8.32 15.36 11.14
CA GLY A 153 -7.59 16.62 11.36
C GLY A 153 -6.42 16.84 10.39
N VAL A 154 -6.32 16.05 9.32
CA VAL A 154 -5.30 16.22 8.29
C VAL A 154 -5.66 17.43 7.44
N GLN A 155 -4.74 18.40 7.35
CA GLN A 155 -4.89 19.54 6.44
C GLN A 155 -4.43 19.11 5.04
N PRO A 156 -5.32 19.12 4.02
CA PRO A 156 -4.92 18.71 2.67
C PRO A 156 -3.88 19.67 2.08
N ASP A 157 -2.73 19.12 1.65
CA ASP A 157 -1.70 19.87 0.94
C ASP A 157 -2.17 20.26 -0.47
N LEU A 158 -2.39 21.56 -0.70
CA LEU A 158 -2.83 22.14 -1.97
C LEU A 158 -1.71 22.89 -2.72
N SER A 159 -0.44 22.69 -2.34
CA SER A 159 0.69 23.31 -3.05
C SER A 159 0.67 22.99 -4.54
N PHE A 160 0.30 21.75 -4.91
CA PHE A 160 0.15 21.33 -6.29
C PHE A 160 -0.87 22.17 -7.07
N VAL A 161 -1.87 22.77 -6.41
CA VAL A 161 -2.94 23.54 -7.06
C VAL A 161 -2.50 24.93 -7.51
N GLN A 162 -1.34 25.42 -7.04
CA GLN A 162 -0.84 26.77 -7.38
C GLN A 162 -0.67 26.95 -8.88
N ASP A 163 -0.17 25.92 -9.57
CA ASP A 163 0.09 25.93 -11.02
C ASP A 163 -1.20 26.01 -11.85
N PHE A 164 -2.34 25.64 -11.27
CA PHE A 164 -3.64 25.63 -11.94
C PHE A 164 -4.34 26.99 -11.91
N ARG A 165 -4.29 27.67 -10.76
CA ARG A 165 -5.17 28.83 -10.47
C ARG A 165 -4.88 30.06 -11.33
N GLY A 166 -3.64 30.23 -11.78
CA GLY A 166 -3.26 31.35 -12.64
C GLY A 166 -3.62 31.16 -14.12
N VAL A 167 -4.00 29.96 -14.53
CA VAL A 167 -4.24 29.59 -15.93
C VAL A 167 -5.74 29.56 -16.27
N MET A 168 -6.59 29.32 -15.27
CA MET A 168 -8.02 29.13 -15.48
C MET A 168 -8.81 30.43 -15.47
N THR A 169 -9.81 30.52 -16.33
CA THR A 169 -10.80 31.60 -16.30
C THR A 169 -11.79 31.43 -15.14
N SER A 170 -12.43 32.52 -14.72
CA SER A 170 -13.48 32.48 -13.69
C SER A 170 -14.65 31.56 -14.08
N GLU A 171 -14.96 31.46 -15.39
CA GLU A 171 -15.98 30.55 -15.90
C GLU A 171 -15.57 29.09 -15.70
N GLN A 172 -14.35 28.72 -16.09
CA GLN A 172 -13.83 27.36 -15.89
C GLN A 172 -13.78 26.96 -14.41
N LEU A 173 -13.43 27.89 -13.52
CA LEU A 173 -13.47 27.66 -12.08
C LEU A 173 -14.90 27.42 -11.58
N SER A 174 -15.88 28.20 -12.05
CA SER A 174 -17.28 28.01 -11.69
C SER A 174 -17.81 26.64 -12.14
N VAL A 175 -17.47 26.20 -13.35
CA VAL A 175 -17.84 24.86 -13.84
C VAL A 175 -17.19 23.76 -12.99
N ALA A 176 -15.91 23.91 -12.62
CA ALA A 176 -15.21 22.95 -11.78
C ALA A 176 -15.87 22.84 -10.38
N ASP A 177 -16.25 23.97 -9.78
CA ASP A 177 -16.97 24.00 -8.51
C ASP A 177 -18.33 23.30 -8.60
N GLN A 178 -19.13 23.59 -9.64
CA GLN A 178 -20.42 22.91 -9.86
C GLN A 178 -20.26 21.39 -10.05
N ARG A 179 -19.23 20.94 -10.78
CA ARG A 179 -18.92 19.52 -10.95
C ARG A 179 -18.48 18.87 -9.64
N ALA A 180 -17.75 19.58 -8.79
CA ALA A 180 -17.37 19.08 -7.48
C ALA A 180 -18.60 18.99 -6.56
N GLU A 181 -19.47 20.00 -6.55
CA GLU A 181 -20.70 20.03 -5.75
C GLU A 181 -21.69 18.93 -6.12
N SER A 182 -21.85 18.64 -7.41
CA SER A 182 -22.73 17.57 -7.92
C SER A 182 -22.11 16.17 -7.84
N TRP A 183 -20.83 16.05 -7.51
CA TRP A 183 -20.16 14.77 -7.42
C TRP A 183 -20.67 13.95 -6.24
N VAL A 184 -20.99 12.69 -6.52
CA VAL A 184 -21.34 11.67 -5.53
C VAL A 184 -20.37 10.49 -5.66
N PRO A 185 -19.92 9.89 -4.55
CA PRO A 185 -19.05 8.73 -4.61
C PRO A 185 -19.69 7.58 -5.40
N SER A 186 -18.89 6.90 -6.19
CA SER A 186 -19.28 5.66 -6.86
C SER A 186 -18.24 4.57 -6.60
N TYR A 187 -18.71 3.37 -6.31
CA TYR A 187 -17.86 2.27 -5.87
C TYR A 187 -17.79 1.22 -6.96
N TRP A 188 -16.60 1.05 -7.53
CA TRP A 188 -16.42 0.07 -8.59
C TRP A 188 -16.53 -1.36 -8.03
N THR A 189 -17.36 -2.17 -8.68
CA THR A 189 -17.54 -3.59 -8.36
C THR A 189 -17.19 -4.44 -9.59
N PRO A 190 -16.16 -5.31 -9.49
CA PRO A 190 -15.78 -6.21 -10.57
C PRO A 190 -16.91 -7.21 -10.84
N SER A 191 -17.42 -7.23 -12.07
CA SER A 191 -18.59 -8.02 -12.46
C SER A 191 -18.41 -8.78 -13.79
N SER A 192 -17.33 -8.51 -14.53
CA SER A 192 -17.06 -9.17 -15.80
C SER A 192 -16.59 -10.62 -15.60
N GLY A 193 -16.63 -11.42 -16.67
CA GLY A 193 -16.05 -12.76 -16.67
C GLY A 193 -14.54 -12.74 -16.43
N ILE A 194 -13.85 -11.73 -16.97
CA ILE A 194 -12.41 -11.51 -16.80
C ILE A 194 -12.10 -11.19 -15.33
N ASP A 195 -12.88 -10.31 -14.71
CA ASP A 195 -12.69 -9.91 -13.31
C ASP A 195 -12.81 -11.13 -12.37
N ARG A 196 -13.80 -11.99 -12.62
CA ARG A 196 -13.96 -13.26 -11.89
C ARG A 196 -12.83 -14.25 -12.15
N GLY A 197 -12.21 -14.20 -13.33
CA GLY A 197 -11.03 -15.00 -13.67
C GLY A 197 -9.84 -14.56 -12.85
N ILE A 198 -9.53 -13.26 -12.86
CA ILE A 198 -8.41 -12.65 -12.12
C ILE A 198 -8.55 -12.93 -10.63
N ARG A 199 -9.71 -12.66 -10.03
CA ARG A 199 -9.95 -12.97 -8.61
C ARG A 199 -9.73 -14.44 -8.23
N ARG A 200 -10.04 -15.37 -9.13
CA ARG A 200 -9.86 -16.81 -8.89
C ARG A 200 -8.42 -17.27 -9.06
N ALA A 201 -7.65 -16.59 -9.89
CA ALA A 201 -6.22 -16.85 -10.09
C ALA A 201 -5.37 -16.32 -8.92
N CYS A 202 -5.92 -15.45 -8.07
CA CYS A 202 -5.22 -14.87 -6.93
C CYS A 202 -4.91 -15.89 -5.83
N SER A 203 -3.66 -16.34 -5.76
CA SER A 203 -3.16 -17.31 -4.78
C SER A 203 -2.63 -16.68 -3.47
N VAL A 204 -2.96 -15.42 -3.20
CA VAL A 204 -2.39 -14.64 -2.08
C VAL A 204 -2.87 -15.10 -0.70
N GLU A 205 -3.99 -15.83 -0.65
CA GLU A 205 -4.68 -16.22 0.59
C GLU A 205 -4.46 -17.68 0.99
N GLY A 206 -3.21 -18.14 1.13
CA GLY A 206 -2.92 -19.49 1.66
C GLY A 206 -3.88 -19.88 2.80
N ARG A 207 -4.74 -20.87 2.53
CA ARG A 207 -5.99 -21.14 3.26
C ARG A 207 -5.77 -21.24 4.77
N ARG A 208 -6.44 -20.39 5.54
CA ARG A 208 -6.61 -20.57 6.99
C ARG A 208 -7.96 -21.23 7.26
N PRO A 209 -8.02 -22.32 8.06
CA PRO A 209 -9.30 -22.83 8.54
C PRO A 209 -10.00 -21.77 9.39
N ALA A 210 -11.30 -21.60 9.20
CA ALA A 210 -12.10 -20.80 10.13
C ALA A 210 -12.06 -21.48 11.53
N PRO A 211 -11.90 -20.70 12.63
CA PRO A 211 -11.98 -21.26 13.96
C PRO A 211 -13.35 -21.90 14.18
N SER A 212 -13.37 -23.03 14.87
CA SER A 212 -14.59 -23.72 15.27
C SER A 212 -15.28 -22.97 16.42
N ALA A 213 -16.58 -23.21 16.63
CA ALA A 213 -17.32 -22.58 17.73
C ALA A 213 -16.73 -22.90 19.12
N SER A 214 -16.06 -24.06 19.27
CA SER A 214 -15.31 -24.42 20.48
C SER A 214 -14.06 -23.57 20.72
N ASP A 215 -13.42 -23.07 19.66
CA ASP A 215 -12.22 -22.21 19.78
C ASP A 215 -12.58 -20.80 20.29
N ILE A 216 -13.84 -20.40 20.13
CA ILE A 216 -14.36 -19.08 20.52
C ILE A 216 -14.83 -19.06 21.99
N GLN A 217 -15.31 -20.20 22.52
CA GLN A 217 -15.85 -20.30 23.89
C GLN A 217 -14.78 -20.22 24.99
N THR A 218 -13.49 -20.36 24.65
CA THR A 218 -12.37 -20.26 25.61
C THR A 218 -11.79 -18.87 25.75
N ILE A 219 -12.31 -17.86 25.03
CA ILE A 219 -11.89 -16.47 25.21
C ILE A 219 -12.66 -15.93 26.42
N PRO A 220 -12.02 -15.66 27.57
CA PRO A 220 -12.70 -15.07 28.71
C PRO A 220 -13.26 -13.73 28.27
N ASN A 221 -14.55 -13.51 28.49
CA ASN A 221 -15.19 -12.22 28.30
C ASN A 221 -14.37 -11.15 29.04
N PRO A 222 -13.80 -10.14 28.35
CA PRO A 222 -13.01 -9.09 28.98
C PRO A 222 -13.87 -7.96 29.59
N TYR A 223 -15.20 -8.14 29.62
CA TYR A 223 -16.16 -7.23 30.25
C TYR A 223 -16.82 -7.87 31.47
#